data_AF-A0A0S7Z9G9-F1
#
_entry.id   AF-A0A0S7Z9G9-F1
#
_cell.length_a   1.000
_cell.length_b   1.000
_cell.length_c   1.000
_cell.angle_alpha   90.00
_cell.angle_beta   90.00
_cell.angle_gamma   90.00
#
_symmetry.space_group_name_H-M   'P 1'
#
loop_
_entity.id
_entity.type
_entity.pdbx_description
1 polymer ?
#
loop_
_entity_poly.entity_id
_entity_poly.type
_entity_poly.pdbx_seq_one_letter_code
_entity_poly.pdbx_strand_id
1 'polypeptide(L)'
;MIPMNRITMVTGAALTLAACGADPSEHETQDLPPVAVTATAAWHASSEASHPARVVPLEEAEVATRMAGTVDLVAVRVGDRVSPGDLIASLDAADVDARIEAAHAQLELARRTYRRMENLERDGAASTHELDQARAGLRSAEAMVKEAEAQAAYVEIRAPFAGTITARMADAGDMAAPGFPLVQLSGSGVKVVAELPSSLSGSIVVGQAVTLETDRESIAGTVSHVAAALNRASHRFQVEVVPSVPEGLLPGSFLRMTIPEAEGSTRWIPSDAVVRHGQLTGVFTVEGETLRLRWLRLGRESGGAQEVLAGPAGEMTVVRGPSRDLRDGQPVSAVTLVEAPTSAGALTATQASNTFDLGEEG
;
A
#
# COMPACT_ATOMS: atom_id res chain seq x y z
N MET A 1 39.24 -12.82 75.76
CA MET A 1 38.33 -13.96 75.53
C MET A 1 38.71 -14.52 74.16
N ILE A 2 39.55 -15.54 73.91
CA ILE A 2 39.74 -16.90 74.48
C ILE A 2 38.40 -17.58 74.80
N PRO A 3 38.12 -18.84 74.38
CA PRO A 3 38.93 -19.87 73.67
C PRO A 3 38.28 -20.31 72.33
N MET A 4 38.92 -20.95 71.33
CA MET A 4 39.92 -22.03 71.25
C MET A 4 39.43 -23.39 71.78
N ASN A 5 38.95 -24.28 70.90
CA ASN A 5 39.06 -25.71 71.18
C ASN A 5 39.48 -26.52 69.94
N ARG A 6 40.67 -27.09 70.06
CA ARG A 6 41.25 -28.13 69.22
C ARG A 6 40.82 -29.50 69.79
N ILE A 7 41.30 -30.58 69.15
CA ILE A 7 41.34 -31.98 69.61
C ILE A 7 40.08 -32.74 69.14
N THR A 8 40.14 -33.84 68.38
CA THR A 8 41.08 -34.97 68.46
C THR A 8 41.22 -35.69 67.12
N MET A 9 42.45 -36.13 66.84
CA MET A 9 42.84 -37.11 65.84
C MET A 9 42.48 -38.52 66.39
N VAL A 10 41.74 -39.34 65.64
CA VAL A 10 41.65 -40.80 65.89
C VAL A 10 41.93 -41.53 64.59
N THR A 11 42.87 -42.46 64.74
CA THR A 11 43.56 -43.30 63.78
C THR A 11 42.74 -44.55 63.46
N GLY A 12 42.74 -44.97 62.18
CA GLY A 12 42.89 -46.36 61.77
C GLY A 12 41.67 -47.30 61.81
N ALA A 13 41.12 -47.60 60.63
CA ALA A 13 40.69 -48.96 60.27
C ALA A 13 40.74 -49.11 58.74
N ALA A 14 41.77 -49.78 58.24
CA ALA A 14 41.83 -50.28 56.88
C ALA A 14 40.88 -51.47 56.75
N LEU A 15 39.84 -51.34 55.92
CA LEU A 15 39.15 -52.49 55.32
C LEU A 15 39.17 -52.32 53.80
N THR A 16 40.00 -53.15 53.17
CA THR A 16 39.97 -53.45 51.75
C THR A 16 38.72 -54.25 51.42
N LEU A 17 37.85 -53.72 50.56
CA LEU A 17 36.98 -54.53 49.72
C LEU A 17 37.07 -54.02 48.28
N ALA A 18 37.86 -54.75 47.50
CA ALA A 18 37.70 -54.81 46.05
C ALA A 18 36.39 -55.55 45.76
N ALA A 19 35.46 -54.90 45.08
CA ALA A 19 34.36 -55.60 44.39
C ALA A 19 33.71 -54.69 43.33
N CYS A 20 33.95 -55.09 42.08
CA CYS A 20 33.12 -54.90 40.90
C CYS A 20 32.97 -53.49 40.31
N GLY A 21 33.63 -53.32 39.17
CA GLY A 21 33.26 -52.34 38.17
C GLY A 21 31.81 -52.57 37.73
N ALA A 22 31.06 -51.48 37.70
CA ALA A 22 29.78 -51.41 37.02
C ALA A 22 30.07 -50.95 35.58
N ASP A 23 29.81 -51.85 34.63
CA ASP A 23 29.74 -51.53 33.21
C ASP A 23 28.72 -50.40 32.96
N PRO A 24 28.96 -49.55 31.94
CA PRO A 24 27.98 -48.58 31.51
C PRO A 24 26.77 -49.34 30.97
N SER A 25 25.63 -49.16 31.63
CA SER A 25 24.33 -49.69 31.22
C SER A 25 24.13 -49.51 29.71
N GLU A 26 24.18 -50.60 28.95
CA GLU A 26 23.67 -50.67 27.59
C GLU A 26 22.19 -50.30 27.63
N HIS A 27 21.81 -49.23 26.93
CA HIS A 27 20.42 -48.92 26.67
C HIS A 27 19.86 -50.03 25.78
N GLU A 28 19.06 -50.90 26.39
CA GLU A 28 18.25 -51.91 25.74
C GLU A 28 17.47 -51.21 24.60
N THR A 29 17.91 -51.45 23.36
CA THR A 29 17.23 -50.96 22.17
C THR A 29 15.96 -51.78 22.07
N GLN A 30 14.85 -51.20 22.53
CA GLN A 30 13.54 -51.79 22.39
C GLN A 30 13.32 -52.05 20.90
N ASP A 31 13.26 -53.32 20.51
CA ASP A 31 13.15 -53.76 19.12
C ASP A 31 11.73 -53.44 18.62
N LEU A 32 11.54 -52.20 18.17
CA LEU A 32 10.26 -51.71 17.70
C LEU A 32 9.97 -52.33 16.33
N PRO A 33 8.77 -52.90 16.11
CA PRO A 33 8.44 -53.53 14.83
C PRO A 33 8.46 -52.50 13.70
N PRO A 34 8.97 -52.87 12.51
CA PRO A 34 9.12 -51.93 11.42
C PRO A 34 7.76 -51.57 10.81
N VAL A 35 7.55 -50.28 10.55
CA VAL A 35 6.26 -49.73 10.13
C VAL A 35 6.30 -49.15 8.71
N ALA A 36 5.21 -49.32 7.96
CA ALA A 36 5.02 -48.66 6.68
C ALA A 36 4.37 -47.30 6.89
N VAL A 37 4.93 -46.25 6.29
CA VAL A 37 4.47 -44.87 6.45
C VAL A 37 4.22 -44.20 5.11
N THR A 38 3.27 -43.27 5.09
CA THR A 38 3.10 -42.32 3.98
C THR A 38 3.77 -41.03 4.38
N ALA A 39 4.60 -40.46 3.51
CA ALA A 39 5.35 -39.25 3.82
C ALA A 39 5.33 -38.23 2.69
N THR A 40 5.49 -36.96 3.04
CA THR A 40 5.53 -35.83 2.10
C THR A 40 6.69 -34.91 2.46
N ALA A 41 7.43 -34.45 1.45
CA ALA A 41 8.47 -33.46 1.65
C ALA A 41 7.84 -32.11 2.06
N ALA A 42 8.40 -31.50 3.09
CA ALA A 42 8.06 -30.13 3.45
C ALA A 42 8.43 -29.19 2.29
N TRP A 43 7.56 -28.24 1.98
CA TRP A 43 7.76 -27.34 0.86
C TRP A 43 7.92 -25.90 1.33
N HIS A 44 8.54 -25.10 0.47
CA HIS A 44 8.58 -23.65 0.64
C HIS A 44 7.45 -23.04 -0.18
N ALA A 45 6.71 -22.12 0.44
CA ALA A 45 5.70 -21.34 -0.24
C ALA A 45 5.93 -19.87 0.10
N SER A 46 5.94 -19.01 -0.92
CA SER A 46 5.88 -17.58 -0.71
C SER A 46 4.59 -17.23 0.01
N SER A 47 4.70 -16.51 1.12
CA SER A 47 3.54 -15.93 1.76
C SER A 47 3.06 -14.77 0.90
N GLU A 48 1.77 -14.77 0.58
CA GLU A 48 1.13 -13.58 0.03
C GLU A 48 0.54 -12.80 1.20
N ALA A 49 0.84 -11.50 1.26
CA ALA A 49 0.24 -10.60 2.22
C ALA A 49 -0.79 -9.71 1.52
N SER A 50 -2.01 -9.74 2.05
CA SER A 50 -3.14 -8.95 1.56
C SER A 50 -3.29 -7.70 2.42
N HIS A 51 -3.20 -6.53 1.79
CA HIS A 51 -3.30 -5.23 2.43
C HIS A 51 -4.50 -4.44 1.92
N PRO A 52 -5.23 -3.71 2.78
CA PRO A 52 -6.29 -2.84 2.31
C PRO A 52 -5.72 -1.70 1.46
N ALA A 53 -6.39 -1.43 0.35
CA ALA A 53 -6.10 -0.32 -0.54
C ALA A 53 -7.39 0.39 -0.95
N ARG A 54 -7.26 1.61 -1.47
CA ARG A 54 -8.38 2.43 -1.93
C ARG A 54 -8.17 2.87 -3.37
N VAL A 55 -9.26 2.95 -4.13
CA VAL A 55 -9.25 3.54 -5.46
C VAL A 55 -9.37 5.05 -5.30
N VAL A 56 -8.48 5.80 -5.95
CA VAL A 56 -8.51 7.27 -5.99
C VAL A 56 -8.44 7.74 -7.43
N PRO A 57 -8.96 8.94 -7.74
CA PRO A 57 -8.77 9.53 -9.06
C PRO A 57 -7.29 9.69 -9.38
N LEU A 58 -6.95 9.55 -10.66
CA LEU A 58 -5.60 9.82 -11.16
C LEU A 58 -5.29 11.32 -11.04
N GLU A 59 -6.27 12.15 -11.40
CA GLU A 59 -6.22 13.60 -11.30
C GLU A 59 -7.42 14.08 -10.48
N GLU A 60 -7.17 15.00 -9.57
CA GLU A 60 -8.18 15.64 -8.75
C GLU A 60 -7.80 17.10 -8.57
N ALA A 61 -8.76 18.00 -8.78
CA ALA A 61 -8.55 19.43 -8.64
C ALA A 61 -9.72 20.07 -7.90
N GLU A 62 -9.37 20.88 -6.93
CA GLU A 62 -10.28 21.84 -6.31
C GLU A 62 -10.21 23.13 -7.12
N VAL A 63 -11.27 23.44 -7.85
CA VAL A 63 -11.31 24.61 -8.73
C VAL A 63 -11.80 25.80 -7.91
N ALA A 64 -10.90 26.76 -7.69
CA ALA A 64 -11.15 27.99 -6.96
C ALA A 64 -10.98 29.22 -7.86
N THR A 65 -11.56 30.33 -7.44
CA THR A 65 -11.30 31.63 -8.06
C THR A 65 -9.91 32.15 -7.70
N ARG A 66 -9.31 32.96 -8.58
CA ARG A 66 -8.09 33.73 -8.30
C ARG A 66 -8.38 35.16 -7.83
N MET A 67 -9.64 35.57 -7.86
CA MET A 67 -10.07 36.91 -7.45
C MET A 67 -11.32 36.86 -6.60
N ALA A 68 -11.46 37.82 -5.68
CA ALA A 68 -12.68 37.96 -4.89
C ALA A 68 -13.80 38.56 -5.75
N GLY A 69 -15.02 38.07 -5.59
CA GLY A 69 -16.20 38.55 -6.29
C GLY A 69 -17.43 37.72 -5.98
N THR A 70 -18.60 38.26 -6.27
CA THR A 70 -19.86 37.51 -6.16
C THR A 70 -19.98 36.53 -7.31
N VAL A 71 -20.38 35.29 -7.04
CA VAL A 71 -20.68 34.29 -8.08
C VAL A 71 -21.96 34.71 -8.81
N ASP A 72 -21.85 34.98 -10.11
CA ASP A 72 -23.00 35.31 -10.96
C ASP A 72 -23.77 34.05 -11.31
N LEU A 73 -23.08 33.02 -11.80
CA LEU A 73 -23.67 31.70 -12.05
C LEU A 73 -22.67 30.56 -11.86
N VAL A 74 -23.23 29.38 -11.60
CA VAL A 74 -22.53 28.09 -11.65
C VAL A 74 -23.14 27.26 -12.77
N ALA A 75 -22.37 27.04 -13.83
CA ALA A 75 -22.83 26.43 -15.09
C ALA A 75 -22.90 24.89 -15.02
N VAL A 76 -22.37 24.29 -13.96
CA VAL A 76 -22.23 22.84 -13.80
C VAL A 76 -22.94 22.31 -12.56
N ARG A 77 -23.26 21.02 -12.58
CA ARG A 77 -23.84 20.27 -11.46
C ARG A 77 -22.96 19.08 -11.11
N VAL A 78 -23.14 18.57 -9.90
CA VAL A 78 -22.49 17.32 -9.46
C VAL A 78 -22.92 16.18 -10.39
N GLY A 79 -21.94 15.44 -10.90
CA GLY A 79 -22.11 14.37 -11.88
C GLY A 79 -22.00 14.81 -13.34
N ASP A 80 -21.98 16.12 -13.64
CA ASP A 80 -21.77 16.60 -15.01
C ASP A 80 -20.31 16.33 -15.45
N ARG A 81 -20.14 15.94 -16.72
CA ARG A 81 -18.84 15.73 -17.36
C ARG A 81 -18.43 17.01 -18.08
N VAL A 82 -17.18 17.44 -17.88
CA VAL A 82 -16.61 18.66 -18.46
C VAL A 82 -15.34 18.35 -19.25
N SER A 83 -15.08 19.15 -20.27
CA SER A 83 -13.86 19.15 -21.07
C SER A 83 -12.94 20.29 -20.63
N PRO A 84 -11.63 20.24 -20.97
CA PRO A 84 -10.72 21.34 -20.66
C PRO A 84 -11.21 22.65 -21.29
N GLY A 85 -11.27 23.71 -20.49
CA GLY A 85 -11.74 25.03 -20.92
C GLY A 85 -13.25 25.25 -20.80
N ASP A 86 -14.05 24.26 -20.44
CA ASP A 86 -15.50 24.44 -20.23
C ASP A 86 -15.74 25.41 -19.06
N LEU A 87 -16.78 26.25 -19.19
CA LEU A 87 -17.17 27.19 -18.15
C LEU A 87 -17.76 26.41 -16.95
N ILE A 88 -17.18 26.62 -15.78
CA ILE A 88 -17.65 26.04 -14.52
C ILE A 88 -18.52 27.05 -13.77
N ALA A 89 -18.01 28.27 -13.61
CA ALA A 89 -18.69 29.36 -12.92
C ALA A 89 -18.21 30.70 -13.48
N SER A 90 -19.01 31.75 -13.32
CA SER A 90 -18.60 33.12 -13.56
C SER A 90 -18.80 33.97 -12.31
N LEU A 91 -17.97 34.99 -12.18
CA LEU A 91 -18.14 36.05 -11.20
C LEU A 91 -18.85 37.25 -11.83
N ASP A 92 -19.40 38.11 -10.99
CA ASP A 92 -19.88 39.42 -11.42
C ASP A 92 -18.71 40.23 -12.00
N ALA A 93 -18.85 40.65 -13.26
CA ALA A 93 -17.83 41.33 -14.04
C ALA A 93 -17.85 42.86 -13.87
N ALA A 94 -18.86 43.44 -13.22
CA ALA A 94 -19.10 44.89 -13.26
C ALA A 94 -17.87 45.74 -12.86
N ASP A 95 -17.17 45.35 -11.80
CA ASP A 95 -15.97 46.05 -11.33
C ASP A 95 -14.78 45.88 -12.30
N VAL A 96 -14.68 44.73 -12.97
CA VAL A 96 -13.61 44.42 -13.90
C VAL A 96 -13.82 45.15 -15.23
N ASP A 97 -15.05 45.14 -15.74
CA ASP A 97 -15.45 45.85 -16.94
C ASP A 97 -15.22 47.37 -16.80
N ALA A 98 -15.59 47.95 -15.66
CA ALA A 98 -15.33 49.36 -15.37
C ALA A 98 -13.83 49.69 -15.36
N ARG A 99 -12.98 48.79 -14.87
CA ARG A 99 -11.51 48.96 -14.89
C ARG A 99 -10.93 48.87 -16.29
N ILE A 100 -11.43 47.95 -17.10
CA ILE A 100 -11.03 47.82 -18.52
C ILE A 100 -11.40 49.10 -19.27
N GLU A 101 -12.61 49.60 -19.09
CA GLU A 101 -13.05 50.85 -19.73
C GLU A 101 -12.17 52.05 -19.32
N ALA A 102 -11.88 52.19 -18.02
CA ALA A 102 -10.99 53.23 -17.52
C ALA A 102 -9.55 53.12 -18.08
N ALA A 103 -9.01 51.91 -18.17
CA ALA A 103 -7.68 51.66 -18.73
C ALA A 103 -7.62 52.00 -20.23
N HIS A 104 -8.65 51.63 -21.01
CA HIS A 104 -8.72 52.00 -22.43
C HIS A 104 -8.83 53.51 -22.63
N ALA A 105 -9.62 54.21 -21.82
CA ALA A 105 -9.71 55.66 -21.88
C ALA A 105 -8.34 56.33 -21.63
N GLN A 106 -7.59 55.81 -20.66
CA GLN A 106 -6.24 56.29 -20.35
C GLN A 106 -5.24 55.99 -21.48
N LEU A 107 -5.32 54.81 -22.09
CA LEU A 107 -4.51 54.45 -23.26
C LEU A 107 -4.77 55.39 -24.43
N GLU A 108 -6.03 55.70 -24.73
CA GLU A 108 -6.38 56.60 -25.82
C GLU A 108 -5.86 58.02 -25.57
N LEU A 109 -5.94 58.51 -24.33
CA LEU A 109 -5.33 59.79 -23.95
C LEU A 109 -3.81 59.79 -24.12
N ALA A 110 -3.13 58.75 -23.64
CA ALA A 110 -1.68 58.61 -23.74
C ALA A 110 -1.22 58.50 -25.21
N ARG A 111 -1.94 57.74 -26.03
CA ARG A 111 -1.68 57.58 -27.47
C ARG A 111 -1.86 58.89 -28.24
N ARG A 112 -2.86 59.70 -27.91
CA ARG A 112 -3.02 61.05 -28.48
C ARG A 112 -1.90 61.98 -28.05
N THR A 113 -1.48 61.91 -26.79
CA THR A 113 -0.40 62.73 -26.24
C THR A 113 0.95 62.39 -26.88
N TYR A 114 1.28 61.11 -27.01
CA TYR A 114 2.47 60.64 -27.72
C TYR A 114 2.50 61.13 -29.16
N ARG A 115 1.43 60.91 -29.94
CA ARG A 115 1.32 61.37 -31.34
C ARG A 115 1.49 62.88 -31.47
N ARG A 116 0.92 63.66 -30.53
CA ARG A 116 1.09 65.11 -30.51
C ARG A 116 2.55 65.50 -30.25
N MET A 117 3.23 64.87 -29.29
CA MET A 117 4.64 65.16 -28.99
C MET A 117 5.58 64.71 -30.09
N GLU A 118 5.30 63.59 -30.76
CA GLU A 118 6.05 63.11 -31.92
C GLU A 118 5.98 64.11 -33.09
N ASN A 119 4.81 64.67 -33.36
CA ASN A 119 4.67 65.73 -34.36
C ASN A 119 5.40 67.02 -33.95
N LEU A 120 5.29 67.44 -32.69
CA LEU A 120 5.95 68.65 -32.20
C LEU A 120 7.48 68.53 -32.21
N GLU A 121 8.04 67.36 -31.88
CA GLU A 121 9.48 67.12 -31.95
C GLU A 121 9.96 67.18 -33.40
N ARG A 122 9.22 66.55 -34.33
CA ARG A 122 9.52 66.61 -35.78
C ARG A 122 9.53 68.03 -36.33
N ASP A 123 8.67 68.88 -35.80
CA ASP A 123 8.56 70.30 -36.17
C ASP A 123 9.55 71.20 -35.37
N GLY A 124 10.39 70.62 -34.49
CA GLY A 124 11.39 71.32 -33.69
C GLY A 124 10.83 72.11 -32.49
N ALA A 125 9.56 71.87 -32.13
CA ALA A 125 8.81 72.58 -31.10
C ALA A 125 8.72 71.85 -29.75
N ALA A 126 9.21 70.61 -29.66
CA ALA A 126 9.32 69.84 -28.42
C ALA A 126 10.71 69.24 -28.25
N SER A 127 11.14 69.04 -27.01
CA SER A 127 12.39 68.39 -26.66
C SER A 127 12.30 66.87 -26.75
N THR A 128 13.43 66.20 -26.99
CA THR A 128 13.52 64.73 -26.93
C THR A 128 13.07 64.17 -25.58
N HIS A 129 13.35 64.91 -24.49
CA HIS A 129 12.90 64.54 -23.15
C HIS A 129 11.37 64.50 -23.03
N GLU A 130 10.66 65.47 -23.58
CA GLU A 130 9.18 65.51 -23.57
C GLU A 130 8.59 64.37 -24.41
N LEU A 131 9.19 64.06 -25.57
CA LEU A 131 8.79 62.92 -26.38
C LEU A 131 9.01 61.59 -25.63
N ASP A 132 10.15 61.42 -24.98
CA ASP A 132 10.46 60.22 -24.21
C ASP A 132 9.54 60.06 -22.99
N GLN A 133 9.17 61.14 -22.31
CA GLN A 133 8.15 61.13 -21.26
C GLN A 133 6.78 60.67 -21.81
N ALA A 134 6.35 61.22 -22.95
CA ALA A 134 5.09 60.81 -23.58
C ALA A 134 5.11 59.34 -24.03
N ARG A 135 6.25 58.87 -24.55
CA ARG A 135 6.46 57.46 -24.91
C ARG A 135 6.39 56.55 -23.69
N ALA A 136 6.99 56.94 -22.57
CA ALA A 136 6.90 56.20 -21.32
C ALA A 136 5.46 56.16 -20.80
N GLY A 137 4.73 57.27 -20.89
CA GLY A 137 3.31 57.35 -20.54
C GLY A 137 2.43 56.44 -21.39
N LEU A 138 2.67 56.37 -22.70
CA LEU A 138 1.99 55.43 -23.59
C LEU A 138 2.25 53.98 -23.18
N ARG A 139 3.52 53.58 -22.99
CA ARG A 139 3.87 52.22 -22.55
C ARG A 139 3.24 51.85 -21.21
N SER A 140 3.16 52.80 -20.29
CA SER A 140 2.50 52.61 -18.99
C SER A 140 1.01 52.31 -19.17
N ALA A 141 0.30 53.11 -19.98
CA ALA A 141 -1.12 52.92 -20.24
C ALA A 141 -1.41 51.61 -21.00
N GLU A 142 -0.53 51.20 -21.93
CA GLU A 142 -0.60 49.89 -22.60
C GLU A 142 -0.48 48.74 -21.59
N ALA A 143 0.44 48.86 -20.62
CA ALA A 143 0.59 47.87 -19.56
C ALA A 143 -0.65 47.80 -18.65
N MET A 144 -1.28 48.93 -18.33
CA MET A 144 -2.52 48.98 -17.53
C MET A 144 -3.69 48.29 -18.22
N VAL A 145 -3.85 48.46 -19.54
CA VAL A 145 -4.88 47.74 -20.30
C VAL A 145 -4.63 46.24 -20.25
N LYS A 146 -3.38 45.81 -20.48
CA LYS A 146 -3.01 44.39 -20.43
C LYS A 146 -3.24 43.77 -19.05
N GLU A 147 -3.00 44.52 -17.98
CA GLU A 147 -3.29 44.10 -16.60
C GLU A 147 -4.80 43.93 -16.39
N ALA A 148 -5.61 44.90 -16.80
CA ALA A 148 -7.07 44.85 -16.66
C ALA A 148 -7.69 43.68 -17.46
N GLU A 149 -7.24 43.45 -18.70
CA GLU A 149 -7.66 42.32 -19.52
C GLU A 149 -7.26 40.97 -18.92
N ALA A 150 -6.05 40.87 -18.36
CA ALA A 150 -5.60 39.65 -17.68
C ALA A 150 -6.45 39.36 -16.43
N GLN A 151 -6.92 40.39 -15.73
CA GLN A 151 -7.82 40.24 -14.60
C GLN A 151 -9.22 39.76 -15.04
N ALA A 152 -9.68 40.20 -16.21
CA ALA A 152 -10.95 39.75 -16.81
C ALA A 152 -10.98 38.24 -17.07
N ALA A 153 -9.84 37.66 -17.43
CA ALA A 153 -9.72 36.21 -17.62
C ALA A 153 -9.98 35.40 -16.34
N TYR A 154 -9.99 36.02 -15.16
CA TYR A 154 -10.31 35.36 -13.89
C TYR A 154 -11.79 35.46 -13.50
N VAL A 155 -12.59 36.24 -14.23
CA VAL A 155 -14.05 36.32 -14.05
C VAL A 155 -14.70 34.99 -14.44
N GLU A 156 -14.23 34.38 -15.52
CA GLU A 156 -14.67 33.07 -15.96
C GLU A 156 -13.78 31.97 -15.38
N ILE A 157 -14.35 31.16 -14.50
CA ILE A 157 -13.67 29.98 -13.97
C ILE A 157 -13.93 28.80 -14.91
N ARG A 158 -12.86 28.27 -15.50
CA ARG A 158 -12.90 27.20 -16.50
C ARG A 158 -12.23 25.92 -16.01
N ALA A 159 -12.66 24.78 -16.55
CA ALA A 159 -12.13 23.47 -16.19
C ALA A 159 -10.66 23.31 -16.62
N PRO A 160 -9.74 22.91 -15.72
CA PRO A 160 -8.33 22.73 -16.05
C PRO A 160 -8.05 21.48 -16.90
N PHE A 161 -8.87 20.44 -16.79
CA PHE A 161 -8.74 19.18 -17.53
C PHE A 161 -10.12 18.52 -17.71
N ALA A 162 -10.17 17.43 -18.48
CA ALA A 162 -11.39 16.67 -18.72
C ALA A 162 -11.76 15.80 -17.50
N GLY A 163 -12.98 15.91 -17.00
CA GLY A 163 -13.36 15.18 -15.78
C GLY A 163 -14.84 15.25 -15.46
N THR A 164 -15.18 14.80 -14.26
CA THR A 164 -16.54 14.83 -13.70
C THR A 164 -16.55 15.68 -12.44
N ILE A 165 -17.56 16.53 -12.30
CA ILE A 165 -17.74 17.35 -11.09
C ILE A 165 -18.21 16.45 -9.95
N THR A 166 -17.41 16.32 -8.89
CA THR A 166 -17.69 15.44 -7.74
C THR A 166 -18.35 16.18 -6.59
N ALA A 167 -18.07 17.47 -6.44
CA ALA A 167 -18.70 18.32 -5.44
C ALA A 167 -18.88 19.75 -5.97
N ARG A 168 -19.93 20.41 -5.48
CA ARG A 168 -20.19 21.84 -5.66
C ARG A 168 -20.28 22.45 -4.27
N MET A 169 -19.47 23.49 -4.05
CA MET A 169 -19.24 24.12 -2.75
C MET A 169 -19.70 25.58 -2.72
N ALA A 170 -20.05 26.15 -3.87
CA ALA A 170 -20.59 27.49 -4.00
C ALA A 170 -21.84 27.50 -4.91
N ASP A 171 -22.73 28.44 -4.64
CA ASP A 171 -23.94 28.73 -5.38
C ASP A 171 -23.92 30.15 -5.97
N ALA A 172 -24.83 30.42 -6.91
CA ALA A 172 -25.01 31.77 -7.44
C ALA A 172 -25.46 32.71 -6.30
N GLY A 173 -24.82 33.87 -6.23
CA GLY A 173 -24.98 34.86 -5.15
C GLY A 173 -23.98 34.72 -4.01
N ASP A 174 -23.21 33.63 -3.93
CA ASP A 174 -22.18 33.48 -2.90
C ASP A 174 -20.98 34.39 -3.16
N MET A 175 -20.28 34.76 -2.08
CA MET A 175 -19.00 35.45 -2.16
C MET A 175 -17.88 34.45 -2.42
N ALA A 176 -17.29 34.48 -3.61
CA ALA A 176 -16.11 33.71 -3.95
C ALA A 176 -14.85 34.45 -3.50
N ALA A 177 -13.88 33.72 -2.94
CA ALA A 177 -12.60 34.28 -2.52
C ALA A 177 -11.45 33.31 -2.84
N PRO A 178 -10.23 33.81 -3.12
CA PRO A 178 -9.07 32.95 -3.36
C PRO A 178 -8.79 32.00 -2.18
N GLY A 179 -8.49 30.75 -2.51
CA GLY A 179 -8.26 29.68 -1.54
C GLY A 179 -9.52 28.96 -1.06
N PHE A 180 -10.71 29.42 -1.44
CA PHE A 180 -11.96 28.71 -1.21
C PHE A 180 -12.43 28.06 -2.53
N PRO A 181 -12.48 26.72 -2.59
CA PRO A 181 -12.92 26.04 -3.80
C PRO A 181 -14.42 26.20 -4.05
N LEU A 182 -14.76 26.34 -5.33
CA LEU A 182 -16.14 26.46 -5.80
C LEU A 182 -16.69 25.10 -6.21
N VAL A 183 -15.86 24.27 -6.84
CA VAL A 183 -16.19 22.89 -7.22
C VAL A 183 -14.98 21.98 -7.07
N GLN A 184 -15.25 20.68 -6.98
CA GLN A 184 -14.25 19.64 -7.04
C GLN A 184 -14.40 18.86 -8.35
N LEU A 185 -13.30 18.70 -9.07
CA LEU A 185 -13.21 18.05 -10.36
C LEU A 185 -12.34 16.80 -10.25
N SER A 186 -12.86 15.67 -10.72
CA SER A 186 -12.15 14.40 -10.75
C SER A 186 -11.93 13.94 -12.19
N GLY A 187 -10.69 13.57 -12.53
CA GLY A 187 -10.33 13.06 -13.85
C GLY A 187 -10.92 11.68 -14.14
N SER A 188 -10.86 11.25 -15.40
CA SER A 188 -11.44 9.96 -15.82
C SER A 188 -10.59 8.73 -15.44
N GLY A 189 -9.31 8.92 -15.16
CA GLY A 189 -8.41 7.85 -14.74
C GLY A 189 -8.50 7.56 -13.24
N VAL A 190 -8.13 6.35 -12.85
CA VAL A 190 -8.00 5.96 -11.44
C VAL A 190 -6.63 5.34 -11.17
N LYS A 191 -6.20 5.44 -9.92
CA LYS A 191 -5.07 4.71 -9.37
C LYS A 191 -5.46 4.10 -8.04
N VAL A 192 -4.74 3.08 -7.63
CA VAL A 192 -4.93 2.44 -6.33
C VAL A 192 -3.86 2.93 -5.38
N VAL A 193 -4.26 3.27 -4.17
CA VAL A 193 -3.37 3.70 -3.10
C VAL A 193 -3.48 2.73 -1.94
N ALA A 194 -2.34 2.17 -1.54
CA ALA A 194 -2.23 1.31 -0.36
C ALA A 194 -1.26 1.93 0.65
N GLU A 195 -1.57 1.81 1.94
CA GLU A 195 -0.62 2.11 3.00
C GLU A 195 -0.02 0.81 3.52
N LEU A 196 1.30 0.67 3.52
CA LEU A 196 1.97 -0.58 3.86
C LEU A 196 2.88 -0.43 5.09
N PRO A 197 3.06 -1.50 5.89
CA PRO A 197 3.99 -1.49 7.01
C PRO A 197 5.43 -1.26 6.57
N SER A 198 6.23 -0.55 7.37
CA SER A 198 7.65 -0.26 7.05
C SER A 198 8.51 -1.50 6.78
N SER A 199 8.13 -2.68 7.27
CA SER A 199 8.84 -3.94 6.98
C SER A 199 8.90 -4.29 5.48
N LEU A 200 7.95 -3.79 4.67
CA LEU A 200 7.89 -4.02 3.22
C LEU A 200 8.60 -2.92 2.40
N SER A 201 9.15 -1.88 3.03
CA SER A 201 9.72 -0.74 2.29
C SER A 201 10.97 -1.10 1.48
N GLY A 202 11.66 -2.18 1.84
CA GLY A 202 12.85 -2.66 1.13
C GLY A 202 12.56 -3.67 0.02
N SER A 203 11.37 -4.29 0.01
CA SER A 203 11.00 -5.32 -0.97
C SER A 203 10.15 -4.77 -2.13
N ILE A 204 9.47 -3.64 -1.94
CA ILE A 204 8.58 -3.07 -2.94
C ILE A 204 9.30 -2.03 -3.80
N VAL A 205 9.27 -2.25 -5.10
CA VAL A 205 9.91 -1.36 -6.09
C VAL A 205 8.92 -0.89 -7.16
N VAL A 206 9.20 0.27 -7.74
CA VAL A 206 8.45 0.77 -8.89
C VAL A 206 8.60 -0.20 -10.07
N GLY A 207 7.51 -0.48 -10.76
CA GLY A 207 7.42 -1.46 -11.85
C GLY A 207 7.06 -2.88 -11.39
N GLN A 208 7.00 -3.14 -10.09
CA GLN A 208 6.60 -4.44 -9.57
C GLN A 208 5.13 -4.76 -9.89
N ALA A 209 4.88 -5.98 -10.33
CA ALA A 209 3.53 -6.49 -10.53
C ALA A 209 2.88 -6.84 -9.18
N VAL A 210 1.62 -6.46 -9.02
CA VAL A 210 0.80 -6.74 -7.85
C VAL A 210 -0.59 -7.19 -8.29
N THR A 211 -1.27 -7.90 -7.40
CA THR A 211 -2.64 -8.36 -7.65
C THR A 211 -3.60 -7.50 -6.84
N LEU A 212 -4.64 -6.97 -7.49
CA LEU A 212 -5.68 -6.15 -6.89
C LEU A 212 -6.97 -6.97 -6.86
N GLU A 213 -7.42 -7.34 -5.67
CA GLU A 213 -8.62 -8.13 -5.46
C GLU A 213 -9.78 -7.22 -5.08
N THR A 214 -10.81 -7.22 -5.91
CA THR A 214 -12.13 -6.67 -5.60
C THR A 214 -13.03 -7.80 -5.07
N ASP A 215 -14.25 -7.47 -4.62
CA ASP A 215 -15.22 -8.48 -4.20
C ASP A 215 -15.67 -9.43 -5.34
N ARG A 216 -15.39 -9.07 -6.60
CA ARG A 216 -15.88 -9.79 -7.79
C ARG A 216 -14.79 -10.44 -8.62
N GLU A 217 -13.65 -9.77 -8.72
CA GLU A 217 -12.59 -10.14 -9.65
C GLU A 217 -11.20 -9.71 -9.17
N SER A 218 -10.19 -10.38 -9.72
CA SER A 218 -8.78 -10.09 -9.53
C SER A 218 -8.24 -9.34 -10.74
N ILE A 219 -7.62 -8.19 -10.50
CA ILE A 219 -7.13 -7.25 -11.50
C ILE A 219 -5.61 -7.13 -11.33
N ALA A 220 -4.86 -7.32 -12.41
CA ALA A 220 -3.42 -7.07 -12.38
C ALA A 220 -3.13 -5.58 -12.24
N GLY A 221 -2.17 -5.21 -11.39
CA GLY A 221 -1.70 -3.84 -11.21
C GLY A 221 -0.17 -3.75 -11.30
N THR A 222 0.32 -2.56 -11.57
CA THR A 222 1.77 -2.26 -11.56
C THR A 222 2.05 -1.10 -10.63
N VAL A 223 3.02 -1.27 -9.73
CA VAL A 223 3.46 -0.21 -8.81
C VAL A 223 4.04 0.94 -9.63
N SER A 224 3.40 2.11 -9.56
CA SER A 224 3.84 3.31 -10.26
C SER A 224 4.67 4.24 -9.39
N HIS A 225 4.40 4.26 -8.08
CA HIS A 225 5.10 5.14 -7.14
C HIS A 225 5.18 4.52 -5.75
N VAL A 226 6.34 4.68 -5.10
CA VAL A 226 6.56 4.28 -3.72
C VAL A 226 7.02 5.51 -2.95
N ALA A 227 6.28 5.89 -1.91
CA ALA A 227 6.63 7.05 -1.10
C ALA A 227 7.98 6.83 -0.39
N ALA A 228 8.90 7.78 -0.56
CA ALA A 228 10.22 7.74 0.06
C ALA A 228 10.20 8.08 1.58
N ALA A 229 9.03 8.38 2.14
CA ALA A 229 8.87 8.75 3.54
C ALA A 229 7.74 7.96 4.19
N LEU A 230 7.92 7.66 5.48
CA LEU A 230 6.89 7.08 6.33
C LEU A 230 5.98 8.19 6.86
N ASN A 231 4.68 7.93 6.89
CA ASN A 231 3.73 8.75 7.62
C ASN A 231 4.09 8.70 9.12
N ARG A 232 4.32 9.87 9.74
CA ARG A 232 4.77 9.96 11.14
C ARG A 232 3.76 9.43 12.16
N ALA A 233 2.46 9.49 11.85
CA ALA A 233 1.42 9.03 12.75
C ALA A 233 1.20 7.52 12.64
N SER A 234 1.12 6.99 11.41
CA SER A 234 0.83 5.57 11.18
C SER A 234 2.06 4.68 11.06
N HIS A 235 3.26 5.25 10.89
CA HIS A 235 4.51 4.53 10.61
C HIS A 235 4.44 3.64 9.35
N ARG A 236 3.53 3.97 8.42
CA ARG A 236 3.33 3.29 7.14
C ARG A 236 3.86 4.12 5.99
N PHE A 237 4.25 3.47 4.89
CA PHE A 237 4.55 4.17 3.64
C PHE A 237 3.42 3.96 2.63
N GLN A 238 3.24 4.94 1.75
CA GLN A 238 2.22 4.90 0.71
C GLN A 238 2.79 4.29 -0.57
N VAL A 239 2.02 3.43 -1.21
CA VAL A 239 2.30 2.88 -2.53
C VAL A 239 1.14 3.21 -3.45
N GLU A 240 1.47 3.68 -4.66
CA GLU A 240 0.51 3.90 -5.73
C GLU A 240 0.69 2.83 -6.81
N VAL A 241 -0.44 2.34 -7.31
CA VAL A 241 -0.52 1.26 -8.29
C VAL A 241 -1.44 1.69 -9.41
N VAL A 242 -1.00 1.48 -10.64
CA VAL A 242 -1.84 1.65 -11.83
C VAL A 242 -2.50 0.30 -12.14
N PRO A 243 -3.85 0.20 -12.08
CA PRO A 243 -4.54 -1.01 -12.48
C PRO A 243 -4.47 -1.19 -14.00
N SER A 244 -4.32 -2.43 -14.47
CA SER A 244 -4.28 -2.74 -15.91
C SER A 244 -5.65 -2.56 -16.57
N VAL A 245 -6.72 -2.77 -15.80
CA VAL A 245 -8.11 -2.55 -16.21
C VAL A 245 -8.74 -1.58 -15.22
N PRO A 246 -8.71 -0.26 -15.49
CA PRO A 246 -9.34 0.74 -14.63
C PRO A 246 -10.87 0.80 -14.80
N GLU A 247 -11.42 0.24 -15.87
CA GLU A 247 -12.85 0.26 -16.16
C GLU A 247 -13.63 -0.46 -15.05
N GLY A 248 -14.67 0.19 -14.52
CA GLY A 248 -15.49 -0.36 -13.44
C GLY A 248 -14.97 -0.10 -12.02
N LEU A 249 -13.72 0.37 -11.86
CA LEU A 249 -13.20 0.82 -10.57
C LEU A 249 -13.71 2.23 -10.25
N LEU A 250 -14.58 2.32 -9.24
CA LEU A 250 -15.14 3.59 -8.80
C LEU A 250 -14.22 4.26 -7.78
N PRO A 251 -13.83 5.54 -7.98
CA PRO A 251 -13.11 6.30 -6.96
C PRO A 251 -13.82 6.24 -5.60
N GLY A 252 -13.04 6.04 -4.53
CA GLY A 252 -13.54 5.90 -3.17
C GLY A 252 -13.85 4.46 -2.75
N SER A 253 -13.85 3.48 -3.68
CA SER A 253 -14.02 2.08 -3.30
C SER A 253 -12.77 1.54 -2.60
N PHE A 254 -12.97 0.54 -1.74
CA PHE A 254 -11.90 -0.24 -1.13
C PHE A 254 -11.68 -1.53 -1.91
N LEU A 255 -10.43 -1.98 -1.95
CA LEU A 255 -10.03 -3.27 -2.51
C LEU A 255 -8.85 -3.82 -1.71
N ARG A 256 -8.43 -5.05 -2.01
CA ARG A 256 -7.25 -5.64 -1.37
C ARG A 256 -6.11 -5.69 -2.38
N MET A 257 -4.93 -5.29 -1.94
CA MET A 257 -3.70 -5.43 -2.71
C MET A 257 -2.92 -6.60 -2.14
N THR A 258 -2.73 -7.63 -2.95
CA THR A 258 -1.95 -8.80 -2.62
C THR A 258 -0.54 -8.61 -3.21
N ILE A 259 0.44 -8.66 -2.31
CA ILE A 259 1.85 -8.48 -2.64
C ILE A 259 2.53 -9.82 -2.38
N PRO A 260 3.31 -10.35 -3.33
CA PRO A 260 4.19 -11.47 -3.03
C PRO A 260 5.20 -11.00 -1.99
N GLU A 261 5.14 -11.53 -0.77
CA GLU A 261 6.24 -11.32 0.17
C GLU A 261 7.45 -12.08 -0.40
N ALA A 262 8.61 -11.42 -0.36
CA ALA A 262 9.86 -12.00 -0.84
C ALA A 262 9.99 -13.44 -0.31
N GLU A 263 10.30 -14.39 -1.20
CA GLU A 263 10.37 -15.83 -0.97
C GLU A 263 10.75 -16.15 0.47
N GLY A 264 9.71 -16.31 1.30
CA GLY A 264 9.90 -16.69 2.67
C GLY A 264 10.45 -18.10 2.64
N SER A 265 11.61 -18.29 3.25
CA SER A 265 12.12 -19.59 3.71
C SER A 265 11.17 -20.30 4.70
N THR A 266 9.94 -19.81 4.83
CA THR A 266 8.82 -20.37 5.55
C THR A 266 8.48 -21.73 4.97
N ARG A 267 8.76 -22.74 5.79
CA ARG A 267 8.52 -24.13 5.48
C ARG A 267 7.11 -24.49 5.89
N TRP A 268 6.40 -25.18 5.00
CA TRP A 268 5.06 -25.68 5.23
C TRP A 268 5.07 -27.21 5.27
N ILE A 269 4.21 -27.76 6.10
CA ILE A 269 3.97 -29.20 6.23
C ILE A 269 2.47 -29.48 6.14
N PRO A 270 2.03 -30.68 5.74
CA PRO A 270 0.63 -31.07 5.82
C PRO A 270 0.13 -30.98 7.26
N SER A 271 -1.07 -30.42 7.49
CA SER A 271 -1.60 -30.31 8.86
C SER A 271 -1.89 -31.68 9.49
N ASP A 272 -2.17 -32.70 8.67
CA ASP A 272 -2.34 -34.09 9.08
C ASP A 272 -1.03 -34.81 9.49
N ALA A 273 0.13 -34.18 9.30
CA ALA A 273 1.42 -34.70 9.75
C ALA A 273 1.75 -34.30 11.21
N VAL A 274 0.98 -33.39 11.78
CA VAL A 274 1.24 -32.79 13.10
C VAL A 274 0.79 -33.72 14.22
N VAL A 275 1.71 -34.06 15.13
CA VAL A 275 1.43 -34.81 16.37
C VAL A 275 1.48 -33.90 17.59
N ARG A 276 0.58 -34.14 18.55
CA ARG A 276 0.54 -33.43 19.83
C ARG A 276 0.75 -34.41 20.97
N HIS A 277 1.76 -34.14 21.79
CA HIS A 277 2.02 -34.88 23.02
C HIS A 277 1.98 -33.89 24.19
N GLY A 278 0.85 -33.89 24.90
CA GLY A 278 0.58 -32.90 25.94
C GLY A 278 0.54 -31.48 25.36
N GLN A 279 1.45 -30.62 25.80
CA GLN A 279 1.58 -29.23 25.33
C GLN A 279 2.58 -29.07 24.17
N LEU A 280 3.34 -30.11 23.83
CA LEU A 280 4.33 -30.07 22.78
C LEU A 280 3.73 -30.53 21.46
N THR A 281 4.13 -29.84 20.39
CA THR A 281 3.72 -30.17 19.02
C THR A 281 4.94 -30.51 18.18
N GLY A 282 4.86 -31.58 17.39
CA GLY A 282 5.96 -32.07 16.59
C GLY A 282 5.48 -32.83 15.36
N VAL A 283 6.42 -33.43 14.64
CA VAL A 283 6.19 -34.28 13.48
C VAL A 283 7.11 -35.48 13.53
N PHE A 284 6.68 -36.60 12.95
CA PHE A 284 7.59 -37.69 12.64
C PHE A 284 8.27 -37.42 11.29
N THR A 285 9.60 -37.35 11.28
CA THR A 285 10.41 -37.30 10.07
C THR A 285 10.97 -38.67 9.73
N VAL A 286 11.11 -38.96 8.45
CA VAL A 286 11.83 -40.15 7.97
C VAL A 286 13.29 -39.75 7.74
N GLU A 287 14.20 -40.33 8.52
CA GLU A 287 15.65 -40.13 8.41
C GLU A 287 16.32 -41.49 8.15
N GLY A 288 16.71 -41.74 6.89
CA GLY A 288 17.19 -43.06 6.46
C GLY A 288 16.08 -44.11 6.59
N GLU A 289 16.34 -45.16 7.36
CA GLU A 289 15.39 -46.26 7.64
C GLU A 289 14.68 -46.12 9.00
N THR A 290 14.74 -44.93 9.63
CA THR A 290 14.20 -44.73 10.99
C THR A 290 13.28 -43.51 11.08
N LEU A 291 12.25 -43.61 11.92
CA LEU A 291 11.41 -42.49 12.30
C LEU A 291 12.07 -41.67 13.40
N ARG A 292 12.03 -40.35 13.26
CA ARG A 292 12.49 -39.39 14.27
C ARG A 292 11.38 -38.43 14.65
N LEU A 293 11.11 -38.30 15.95
CA LEU A 293 10.17 -37.30 16.45
C LEU A 293 10.88 -35.94 16.58
N ARG A 294 10.44 -34.97 15.78
CA ARG A 294 11.00 -33.61 15.76
C ARG A 294 9.99 -32.62 16.31
N TRP A 295 10.35 -31.93 17.39
CA TRP A 295 9.53 -30.86 17.94
C TRP A 295 9.62 -29.60 17.08
N LEU A 296 8.48 -28.97 16.84
CA LEU A 296 8.36 -27.79 16.00
C LEU A 296 7.61 -26.68 16.74
N ARG A 297 7.94 -25.44 16.42
CA ARG A 297 7.08 -24.29 16.71
C ARG A 297 6.27 -24.00 15.46
N LEU A 298 4.96 -24.17 15.56
CA LEU A 298 4.05 -23.96 14.43
C LEU A 298 3.50 -22.55 14.41
N GLY A 299 3.16 -22.07 13.21
CA GLY A 299 2.56 -20.77 12.94
C GLY A 299 1.11 -20.91 12.48
N ARG A 300 0.76 -20.21 11.41
CA ARG A 300 -0.61 -20.22 10.87
C ARG A 300 -0.92 -21.52 10.12
N GLU A 301 -2.19 -21.93 10.16
CA GLU A 301 -2.73 -23.01 9.32
C GLU A 301 -3.49 -22.40 8.15
N SER A 302 -3.26 -22.89 6.92
CA SER A 302 -3.93 -22.40 5.71
C SER A 302 -4.08 -23.52 4.70
N GLY A 303 -5.30 -23.76 4.22
CA GLY A 303 -5.66 -24.75 3.21
C GLY A 303 -5.04 -26.16 3.39
N GLY A 304 -5.13 -26.69 4.61
CA GLY A 304 -4.64 -28.03 4.95
C GLY A 304 -3.12 -28.13 5.16
N ALA A 305 -2.43 -26.99 5.21
CA ALA A 305 -1.02 -26.90 5.51
C ALA A 305 -0.76 -26.07 6.77
N GLN A 306 0.30 -26.40 7.47
CA GLN A 306 0.72 -25.77 8.71
C GLN A 306 2.11 -25.14 8.53
N GLU A 307 2.20 -23.85 8.89
CA GLU A 307 3.45 -23.10 8.86
C GLU A 307 4.41 -23.56 9.98
N VAL A 308 5.70 -23.72 9.65
CA VAL A 308 6.76 -24.05 10.60
C VAL A 308 7.62 -22.82 10.89
N LEU A 309 7.48 -22.26 12.10
CA LEU A 309 8.21 -21.06 12.55
C LEU A 309 9.57 -21.38 13.17
N ALA A 310 9.76 -22.60 13.70
CA ALA A 310 11.06 -23.09 14.16
C ALA A 310 11.07 -24.63 14.18
N GLY A 311 12.23 -25.22 13.86
CA GLY A 311 12.40 -26.67 13.76
C GLY A 311 13.80 -27.06 13.26
N PRO A 312 14.02 -28.35 12.96
CA PRO A 312 15.27 -28.85 12.39
C PRO A 312 15.65 -28.11 11.10
N ALA A 313 16.94 -27.81 10.93
CA ALA A 313 17.46 -27.26 9.69
C ALA A 313 17.46 -28.33 8.56
N GLY A 314 17.38 -27.90 7.30
CA GLY A 314 17.40 -28.79 6.13
C GLY A 314 16.03 -29.26 5.62
N GLU A 315 16.04 -30.10 4.59
CA GLU A 315 14.84 -30.72 4.02
C GLU A 315 14.22 -31.69 5.04
N MET A 316 12.89 -31.73 5.11
CA MET A 316 12.17 -32.63 6.01
C MET A 316 11.15 -33.44 5.23
N THR A 317 11.18 -34.76 5.38
CA THR A 317 10.15 -35.66 4.87
C THR A 317 9.28 -36.09 6.04
N VAL A 318 8.07 -35.54 6.11
CA VAL A 318 7.17 -35.72 7.26
C VAL A 318 6.15 -36.82 7.00
N VAL A 319 5.89 -37.65 8.01
CA VAL A 319 4.88 -38.72 7.96
C VAL A 319 3.49 -38.10 8.05
N ARG A 320 2.60 -38.45 7.12
CA ARG A 320 1.19 -38.04 7.10
C ARG A 320 0.32 -39.00 7.89
N GLY A 321 -0.65 -38.47 8.63
CA GLY A 321 -1.59 -39.24 9.44
C GLY A 321 -0.91 -40.24 10.41
N PRO A 322 0.12 -39.84 11.18
CA PRO A 322 0.85 -40.74 12.06
C PRO A 322 -0.08 -41.40 13.09
N SER A 323 -0.04 -42.73 13.17
CA SER A 323 -0.78 -43.47 14.20
C SER A 323 -0.25 -43.16 15.60
N ARG A 324 -1.12 -43.18 16.62
CA ARG A 324 -0.75 -42.85 18.01
C ARG A 324 0.30 -43.78 18.62
N ASP A 325 0.49 -44.96 18.03
CA ASP A 325 1.43 -45.97 18.50
C ASP A 325 2.86 -45.80 17.95
N LEU A 326 3.08 -44.85 17.04
CA LEU A 326 4.41 -44.57 16.51
C LEU A 326 5.33 -44.04 17.62
N ARG A 327 6.57 -44.53 17.62
CA ARG A 327 7.60 -44.13 18.58
C ARG A 327 8.84 -43.58 17.88
N ASP A 328 9.53 -42.69 18.59
CA ASP A 328 10.84 -42.20 18.15
C ASP A 328 11.84 -43.36 18.06
N GLY A 329 12.62 -43.40 16.98
CA GLY A 329 13.60 -44.46 16.71
C GLY A 329 13.02 -45.73 16.07
N GLN A 330 11.71 -45.78 15.77
CA GLN A 330 11.09 -46.95 15.15
C GLN A 330 11.60 -47.16 13.71
N PRO A 331 12.00 -48.39 13.32
CA PRO A 331 12.43 -48.68 11.95
C PRO A 331 11.27 -48.60 10.96
N VAL A 332 11.57 -48.23 9.72
CA VAL A 332 10.60 -48.05 8.63
C VAL A 332 10.74 -49.20 7.64
N SER A 333 9.68 -49.97 7.41
CA SER A 333 9.68 -51.06 6.43
C SER A 333 9.37 -50.60 5.01
N ALA A 334 8.61 -49.51 4.85
CA ALA A 334 8.28 -48.92 3.56
C ALA A 334 7.87 -47.45 3.70
N VAL A 335 8.27 -46.62 2.74
CA VAL A 335 7.86 -45.22 2.63
C VAL A 335 7.11 -45.02 1.32
N THR A 336 5.85 -44.64 1.39
CA THR A 336 5.09 -44.17 0.22
C THR A 336 5.17 -42.65 0.18
N LEU A 337 5.87 -42.10 -0.81
CA LEU A 337 5.97 -40.64 -0.98
C LEU A 337 4.74 -40.11 -1.71
N VAL A 338 4.08 -39.13 -1.09
CA VAL A 338 2.99 -38.36 -1.70
C VAL A 338 3.52 -36.98 -2.01
N GLU A 339 3.37 -36.54 -3.27
CA GLU A 339 3.81 -35.22 -3.71
C GLU A 339 3.12 -34.11 -2.89
N ALA A 340 3.90 -33.08 -2.56
CA ALA A 340 3.37 -31.90 -1.89
C ALA A 340 2.36 -31.18 -2.81
N PRO A 341 1.27 -30.61 -2.26
CA PRO A 341 0.37 -29.81 -3.08
C PRO A 341 1.15 -28.60 -3.62
N THR A 342 1.10 -28.41 -4.93
CA THR A 342 1.88 -27.37 -5.61
C THR A 342 1.58 -26.00 -5.01
N SER A 343 2.62 -25.19 -4.79
CA SER A 343 2.67 -23.96 -3.97
C SER A 343 1.54 -22.94 -4.19
N ALA A 344 0.84 -22.95 -5.33
CA ALA A 344 -0.24 -22.04 -5.65
C ALA A 344 -1.66 -22.53 -5.26
N GLY A 345 -1.88 -23.85 -5.14
CA GLY A 345 -3.22 -24.42 -4.92
C GLY A 345 -3.54 -24.76 -3.46
N ALA A 346 -2.52 -24.90 -2.61
CA ALA A 346 -2.69 -25.37 -1.25
C ALA A 346 -3.22 -24.28 -0.30
N LEU A 347 -2.73 -23.05 -0.40
CA LEU A 347 -3.04 -22.01 0.61
C LEU A 347 -4.39 -21.29 0.38
N THR A 348 -4.99 -21.47 -0.79
CA THR A 348 -6.20 -20.75 -1.26
C THR A 348 -7.53 -21.48 -0.96
N ALA A 349 -7.50 -22.74 -0.52
CA ALA A 349 -8.69 -23.60 -0.48
C ALA A 349 -9.75 -23.31 0.62
N THR A 350 -9.63 -22.23 1.41
CA THR A 350 -10.57 -21.95 2.53
C THR A 350 -11.70 -20.96 2.18
N GLN A 351 -11.75 -20.34 1.00
CA GLN A 351 -12.84 -19.40 0.68
C GLN A 351 -14.03 -19.97 -0.12
N ALA A 352 -14.03 -21.25 -0.51
CA ALA A 352 -15.08 -21.80 -1.38
C ALA A 352 -16.15 -22.69 -0.70
N SER A 353 -16.13 -22.85 0.63
CA SER A 353 -17.05 -23.78 1.31
C SER A 353 -17.75 -23.14 2.50
N ASN A 354 -18.52 -22.09 2.26
CA ASN A 354 -19.62 -21.71 3.15
C ASN A 354 -20.66 -20.88 2.37
N THR A 355 -21.41 -21.53 1.49
CA THR A 355 -22.66 -20.99 0.94
C THR A 355 -23.60 -22.14 0.61
N PHE A 356 -24.76 -22.13 1.28
CA PHE A 356 -26.02 -22.79 0.95
C PHE A 356 -26.14 -24.31 1.12
N ASP A 357 -26.71 -24.70 2.27
CA ASP A 357 -27.75 -25.73 2.32
C ASP A 357 -28.87 -25.24 3.25
N LEU A 358 -29.91 -24.64 2.66
CA LEU A 358 -31.23 -24.54 3.29
C LEU A 358 -32.11 -25.51 2.52
N GLY A 359 -32.19 -26.72 3.05
CA GLY A 359 -33.16 -27.72 2.64
C GLY A 359 -34.58 -27.22 2.82
N GLU A 360 -35.38 -27.48 1.78
CA GLU A 360 -36.80 -27.74 1.94
C GLU A 360 -37.01 -28.88 2.94
N GLU A 361 -37.89 -28.69 3.93
CA GLU A 361 -38.97 -29.61 4.32
C GLU A 361 -39.85 -28.89 5.37
N GLY A 362 -41.13 -28.70 5.05
CA GLY A 362 -42.14 -28.10 5.95
C GLY A 362 -43.31 -27.48 5.20
#